data_AF-A0A9X1IHH8-F1
#
_entry.id   AF-A0A9X1IHH8-F1
#
_cell.length_a   1.000
_cell.length_b   1.000
_cell.length_c   1.000
_cell.angle_alpha   90.00
_cell.angle_beta   90.00
_cell.angle_gamma   90.00
#
_symmetry.space_group_name_H-M   'P 1'
#
loop_
_entity.id
_entity.type
_entity.pdbx_description
1 polymer ?
#
loop_
_entity_poly.entity_id
_entity_poly.type
_entity_poly.pdbx_seq_one_letter_code
_entity_poly.pdbx_strand_id
1 'polypeptide(L)'
;MKATTVVYAVLGLVGLGATISVPVWLTRSGSDAIPFWTAAVNPGPLSAAHDFIGAQCETCHTPVLGVEARACLTCHATAAPVLLTKPTTAFHANIGTCAGCHVEHQGRDRRPINMDHSVLVMAARRRAIEARRSP
;
A
#
# COMPACT_ATOMS: atom_id res chain seq x y z
N MET A 1 -20.10 -0.27 -42.10
CA MET A 1 -20.09 0.11 -40.66
C MET A 1 -19.76 1.59 -40.55
N LYS A 2 -20.39 2.34 -39.65
CA LYS A 2 -20.03 3.76 -39.45
C LYS A 2 -18.61 3.83 -38.87
N ALA A 3 -17.80 4.78 -39.32
CA ALA A 3 -16.43 4.96 -38.84
C ALA A 3 -16.37 5.06 -37.30
N THR A 4 -17.38 5.67 -36.69
CA THR A 4 -17.55 5.76 -35.23
C THR A 4 -17.68 4.39 -34.55
N THR A 5 -18.41 3.45 -35.15
CA THR A 5 -18.55 2.09 -34.62
C THR A 5 -17.21 1.35 -34.60
N VAL A 6 -16.41 1.52 -35.65
CA VAL A 6 -15.06 0.92 -35.73
C VAL A 6 -14.15 1.54 -34.67
N VAL A 7 -14.16 2.87 -34.51
CA VAL A 7 -13.38 3.56 -33.47
C VAL A 7 -13.75 3.07 -32.07
N TYR A 8 -15.04 3.01 -31.72
CA TYR A 8 -15.45 2.53 -30.40
C TYR A 8 -15.10 1.06 -30.17
N ALA A 9 -15.22 0.21 -31.19
CA ALA A 9 -14.83 -1.20 -31.06
C ALA A 9 -13.32 -1.35 -30.79
N VAL A 10 -12.48 -0.58 -31.50
CA VAL A 10 -11.02 -0.58 -31.28
C VAL A 10 -10.67 -0.09 -29.88
N LEU A 11 -11.26 1.04 -29.43
CA LEU A 11 -11.02 1.58 -28.09
C LEU A 11 -11.46 0.59 -27.00
N GLY A 12 -12.61 -0.06 -27.17
CA GLY A 12 -13.10 -1.10 -26.26
C GLY A 12 -12.14 -2.29 -26.16
N LEU A 13 -11.63 -2.78 -27.28
CA LEU A 13 -10.65 -3.88 -27.31
C LEU A 13 -9.32 -3.49 -26.66
N VAL A 14 -8.82 -2.28 -26.92
CA VAL A 14 -7.60 -1.77 -26.26
C VAL A 14 -7.80 -1.66 -24.75
N GLY A 15 -8.94 -1.10 -24.32
CA GLY A 15 -9.27 -1.00 -22.89
C GLY A 15 -9.33 -2.37 -22.22
N LEU A 16 -10.03 -3.34 -22.81
CA LEU A 16 -10.09 -4.71 -22.30
C LEU A 16 -8.70 -5.36 -22.23
N GLY A 17 -7.89 -5.20 -23.28
CA GLY A 17 -6.51 -5.68 -23.28
C GLY A 17 -5.70 -5.09 -22.13
N ALA A 18 -5.79 -3.77 -21.92
CA ALA A 18 -5.09 -3.05 -20.86
C ALA A 18 -5.50 -3.53 -19.45
N THR A 19 -6.79 -3.82 -19.22
CA THR A 19 -7.28 -4.30 -17.90
C THR A 19 -6.65 -5.62 -17.46
N ILE A 20 -6.19 -6.45 -18.41
CA ILE A 20 -5.54 -7.73 -18.12
C ILE A 20 -4.03 -7.57 -18.14
N SER A 21 -3.48 -6.88 -19.13
CA SER A 21 -2.02 -6.77 -19.30
C SER A 21 -1.36 -5.94 -18.19
N VAL A 22 -1.97 -4.84 -17.76
CA VAL A 22 -1.40 -3.96 -16.73
C VAL A 22 -1.21 -4.69 -15.38
N PRO A 23 -2.24 -5.33 -14.78
CA PRO A 23 -2.04 -6.08 -13.54
C PRO A 23 -1.01 -7.20 -13.66
N VAL A 24 -1.01 -7.93 -14.79
CA VAL A 24 -0.05 -9.01 -15.03
C VAL A 24 1.39 -8.50 -15.08
N TRP A 25 1.63 -7.37 -15.76
CA TRP A 25 2.95 -6.76 -15.83
C TRP A 25 3.40 -6.23 -14.47
N LEU A 26 2.53 -5.52 -13.75
CA LEU A 26 2.84 -5.01 -12.41
C LEU A 26 3.20 -6.13 -11.44
N THR A 27 2.42 -7.21 -11.43
CA THR A 27 2.65 -8.34 -10.51
C THR A 27 3.90 -9.16 -10.85
N ARG A 28 4.33 -9.20 -12.12
CA ARG A 28 5.49 -9.99 -12.55
C ARG A 28 6.79 -9.18 -12.63
N SER A 29 6.69 -7.89 -12.89
CA SER A 29 7.84 -7.05 -13.26
C SER A 29 7.92 -5.73 -12.50
N GLY A 30 6.95 -5.42 -11.62
CA GLY A 30 6.92 -4.20 -10.82
C GLY A 30 6.42 -2.97 -11.57
N SER A 31 6.32 -1.85 -10.85
CA SER A 31 5.82 -0.55 -11.33
C SER A 31 6.66 0.02 -12.46
N ASP A 32 7.97 -0.22 -12.43
CA ASP A 32 8.92 0.37 -13.38
C ASP A 32 8.84 -0.27 -14.78
N ALA A 33 8.18 -1.43 -14.90
CA ALA A 33 7.97 -2.11 -16.17
C ALA A 33 6.94 -1.40 -17.08
N ILE A 34 6.14 -0.49 -16.54
CA ILE A 34 5.11 0.23 -17.30
C ILE A 34 5.52 1.70 -17.41
N PRO A 35 5.77 2.21 -18.63
CA PRO A 35 6.12 3.61 -18.83
C PRO A 35 5.10 4.56 -18.21
N PHE A 36 5.58 5.60 -17.53
CA PHE A 36 4.79 6.64 -16.86
C PHE A 36 3.90 6.15 -15.70
N TRP A 37 3.87 4.85 -15.38
CA TRP A 37 3.01 4.31 -14.34
C TRP A 37 3.25 4.97 -12.99
N THR A 38 4.52 5.00 -12.54
CA THR A 38 4.90 5.61 -11.27
C THR A 38 4.45 7.06 -11.18
N ALA A 39 4.61 7.85 -12.25
CA ALA A 39 4.15 9.24 -12.26
C ALA A 39 2.62 9.38 -12.22
N ALA A 40 1.88 8.43 -12.81
CA ALA A 40 0.43 8.44 -12.83
C ALA A 40 -0.20 8.05 -11.48
N VAL A 41 0.49 7.23 -10.66
CA VAL A 41 -0.07 6.69 -9.41
C VAL A 41 0.58 7.24 -8.14
N ASN A 42 1.66 8.02 -8.24
CA ASN A 42 2.36 8.56 -7.08
C ASN A 42 1.47 9.60 -6.34
N PRO A 43 1.05 9.33 -5.08
CA PRO A 43 0.19 10.24 -4.33
C PRO A 43 0.92 11.51 -3.85
N GLY A 44 2.25 11.52 -3.85
CA GLY A 44 3.07 12.61 -3.34
C GLY A 44 4.42 12.12 -2.81
N PRO A 45 5.33 13.04 -2.41
CA PRO A 45 6.65 12.64 -1.93
C PRO A 45 6.57 11.89 -0.59
N LEU A 46 7.48 10.94 -0.43
CA LEU A 46 7.71 10.25 0.85
C LEU A 46 8.23 11.24 1.91
N SER A 47 8.05 10.86 3.18
CA SER A 47 8.63 11.52 4.33
C SER A 47 10.15 11.46 4.28
N ALA A 48 10.83 12.40 4.95
CA ALA A 48 12.29 12.42 5.01
C ALA A 48 12.90 11.12 5.56
N ALA A 49 12.17 10.40 6.42
CA ALA A 49 12.63 9.14 7.01
C ALA A 49 12.71 7.99 5.99
N HIS A 50 11.86 8.02 4.95
CA HIS A 50 11.77 6.97 3.93
C HIS A 50 12.24 7.45 2.55
N ASP A 51 12.76 8.66 2.43
CA ASP A 51 13.18 9.23 1.16
C ASP A 51 14.22 8.38 0.40
N PHE A 52 15.05 7.63 1.14
CA PHE A 52 16.04 6.72 0.57
C PHE A 52 15.42 5.58 -0.27
N ILE A 53 14.13 5.28 -0.10
CA ILE A 53 13.39 4.30 -0.88
C ILE A 53 13.06 4.88 -2.27
N GLY A 54 12.80 6.19 -2.36
CA GLY A 54 12.52 6.89 -3.60
C GLY A 54 11.31 6.31 -4.35
N ALA A 55 11.54 5.87 -5.59
CA ALA A 55 10.50 5.35 -6.48
C ALA A 55 10.27 3.82 -6.36
N GLN A 56 10.92 3.14 -5.42
CA GLN A 56 10.79 1.69 -5.21
C GLN A 56 9.45 1.36 -4.53
N CYS A 57 8.36 1.44 -5.29
CA CYS A 57 6.99 1.30 -4.79
C CYS A 57 6.79 -0.05 -4.08
N GLU A 58 7.39 -1.11 -4.62
CA GLU A 58 7.30 -2.48 -4.14
C GLU A 58 8.01 -2.72 -2.81
N THR A 59 8.80 -1.77 -2.30
CA THR A 59 9.34 -1.82 -0.94
C THR A 59 8.22 -1.79 0.12
N CYS A 60 7.08 -1.17 -0.20
CA CYS A 60 5.93 -1.07 0.70
C CYS A 60 4.65 -1.69 0.11
N HIS A 61 4.46 -1.59 -1.20
CA HIS A 61 3.24 -2.02 -1.89
C HIS A 61 3.39 -3.37 -2.57
N THR A 62 2.45 -4.28 -2.35
CA THR A 62 2.25 -5.40 -3.27
C THR A 62 1.27 -4.95 -4.36
N PRO A 63 1.60 -5.15 -5.65
CA PRO A 63 0.70 -4.79 -6.74
C PRO A 63 -0.71 -5.32 -6.53
N VAL A 64 -1.72 -4.47 -6.79
CA VAL A 64 -3.15 -4.75 -6.57
C VAL A 64 -3.58 -4.85 -5.09
N LEU A 65 -2.73 -5.34 -4.19
CA LEU A 65 -3.05 -5.51 -2.76
C LEU A 65 -2.79 -4.25 -1.92
N GLY A 66 -1.91 -3.36 -2.39
CA GLY A 66 -1.52 -2.15 -1.66
C GLY A 66 -0.47 -2.42 -0.60
N VAL A 67 -0.44 -1.57 0.44
CA VAL A 67 0.60 -1.66 1.49
C VAL A 67 0.35 -2.84 2.41
N GLU A 68 1.39 -3.65 2.64
CA GLU A 68 1.32 -4.80 3.54
C GLU A 68 2.20 -4.61 4.78
N ALA A 69 1.69 -4.98 5.96
CA ALA A 69 2.44 -4.86 7.22
C ALA A 69 3.77 -5.62 7.21
N ARG A 70 3.84 -6.75 6.49
CA ARG A 70 5.08 -7.54 6.34
C ARG A 70 6.21 -6.73 5.70
N ALA A 71 5.89 -5.83 4.77
CA ALA A 71 6.86 -5.02 4.07
C ALA A 71 7.53 -4.03 5.04
N CYS A 72 6.74 -3.37 5.90
CA CYS A 72 7.25 -2.49 6.96
C CYS A 72 8.17 -3.24 7.93
N LEU A 73 7.79 -4.46 8.30
CA LEU A 73 8.53 -5.28 9.25
C LEU A 73 9.87 -5.79 8.70
N THR A 74 10.11 -5.74 7.39
CA THR A 74 11.43 -6.09 6.82
C THR A 74 12.55 -5.21 7.39
N CYS A 75 12.26 -3.93 7.66
CA CYS A 75 13.20 -3.00 8.29
C CYS A 75 12.89 -2.75 9.77
N HIS A 76 11.61 -2.79 10.17
CA HIS A 76 11.18 -2.42 11.52
C HIS A 76 11.00 -3.59 12.50
N ALA A 77 11.37 -4.82 12.15
CA ALA A 77 11.24 -5.98 13.05
C ALA A 77 11.85 -5.75 14.44
N THR A 78 12.98 -5.03 14.52
CA THR A 78 13.70 -4.75 15.78
C THR A 78 13.12 -3.58 16.58
N ALA A 79 12.17 -2.82 16.04
CA ALA A 79 11.50 -1.74 16.77
C ALA A 79 10.49 -2.27 17.80
N ALA A 80 10.08 -3.54 17.68
CA ALA A 80 9.03 -4.13 18.52
C ALA A 80 9.34 -4.12 20.03
N PRO A 81 10.52 -4.55 20.53
CA PRO A 81 10.72 -4.76 21.97
C PRO A 81 10.51 -3.50 22.80
N VAL A 82 10.99 -2.34 22.35
CA VAL A 82 10.82 -1.06 23.07
C VAL A 82 9.36 -0.64 23.09
N LEU A 83 8.64 -0.82 21.98
CA LEU A 83 7.22 -0.47 21.88
C LEU A 83 6.33 -1.33 22.79
N LEU A 84 6.75 -2.55 23.11
CA LEU A 84 5.99 -3.45 23.98
C LEU A 84 6.20 -3.19 25.48
N THR A 85 7.18 -2.37 25.85
CA THR A 85 7.45 -2.05 27.27
C THR A 85 6.43 -1.09 27.89
N LYS A 86 5.68 -0.34 27.08
CA LYS A 86 4.73 0.67 27.55
C LYS A 86 3.29 0.24 27.26
N PRO A 87 2.36 0.31 28.24
CA PRO A 87 0.96 -0.04 28.02
C PRO A 87 0.30 0.72 26.85
N THR A 88 0.66 1.99 26.66
CA THR A 88 0.11 2.84 25.60
C THR A 88 0.53 2.44 24.19
N THR A 89 1.58 1.61 24.04
CA THR A 89 2.08 1.14 22.73
C THR A 89 2.06 -0.37 22.60
N ALA A 90 1.64 -1.11 23.63
CA ALA A 90 1.59 -2.57 23.63
C ALA A 90 0.69 -3.18 22.52
N PHE A 91 -0.27 -2.41 21.99
CA PHE A 91 -1.13 -2.84 20.89
C PHE A 91 -0.35 -3.22 19.61
N HIS A 92 0.88 -2.71 19.44
CA HIS A 92 1.74 -3.05 18.30
C HIS A 92 2.08 -4.54 18.20
N ALA A 93 1.97 -5.31 19.30
CA ALA A 93 2.17 -6.76 19.26
C ALA A 93 1.26 -7.46 18.24
N ASN A 94 0.01 -6.99 18.12
CA ASN A 94 -1.05 -7.76 17.46
C ASN A 94 -1.83 -6.97 16.39
N ILE A 95 -1.60 -5.66 16.27
CA ILE A 95 -2.40 -4.77 15.40
C ILE A 95 -2.38 -5.19 13.92
N GLY A 96 -1.21 -5.68 13.45
CA GLY A 96 -0.97 -6.23 12.11
C GLY A 96 -1.36 -5.35 10.91
N THR A 97 -1.51 -4.05 11.15
CA THR A 97 -1.56 -3.00 10.12
C THR A 97 -0.72 -1.82 10.62
N CYS A 98 0.03 -1.20 9.70
CA CYS A 98 0.93 -0.10 10.02
C CYS A 98 0.46 1.20 9.37
N ALA A 99 0.14 1.14 8.06
CA ALA A 99 -0.21 2.29 7.23
C ALA A 99 -1.48 3.05 7.66
N GLY A 100 -2.33 2.45 8.49
CA GLY A 100 -3.51 3.13 9.03
C GLY A 100 -3.17 4.24 10.02
N CYS A 101 -2.06 4.13 10.74
CA CYS A 101 -1.56 5.15 11.67
C CYS A 101 -0.24 5.75 11.18
N HIS A 102 0.57 4.99 10.45
CA HIS A 102 1.82 5.43 9.85
C HIS A 102 1.62 5.81 8.39
N VAL A 103 1.03 6.99 8.18
CA VAL A 103 0.61 7.44 6.85
C VAL A 103 1.79 8.08 6.13
N GLU A 104 2.10 7.55 4.94
CA GLU A 104 3.15 8.04 4.05
C GLU A 104 2.55 8.86 2.89
N HIS A 105 3.40 9.43 2.02
CA HIS A 105 3.05 10.32 0.91
C HIS A 105 2.43 11.65 1.35
N GLN A 106 2.82 12.15 2.52
CA GLN A 106 2.30 13.41 3.06
C GLN A 106 3.30 14.56 2.99
N GLY A 107 4.40 14.36 2.25
CA GLY A 107 5.47 15.34 2.11
C GLY A 107 6.68 15.04 2.99
N ARG A 108 7.85 15.50 2.53
CA ARG A 108 9.16 15.26 3.17
C ARG A 108 9.20 15.75 4.62
N ASP A 109 8.56 16.89 4.89
CA ASP A 109 8.63 17.57 6.18
C ASP A 109 7.63 17.03 7.21
N ARG A 110 6.77 16.08 6.82
CA ARG A 110 5.79 15.47 7.73
C ARG A 110 6.32 14.13 8.24
N ARG A 111 6.27 13.94 9.56
CA ARG A 111 6.53 12.62 10.15
C ARG A 111 5.38 11.67 9.74
N PRO A 112 5.68 10.43 9.31
CA PRO A 112 4.67 9.47 8.88
C PRO A 112 4.02 8.79 10.10
N ILE A 113 3.48 9.60 11.00
CA ILE A 113 2.77 9.17 12.21
C ILE A 113 1.56 10.09 12.38
N ASN A 114 0.38 9.52 12.24
CA ASN A 114 -0.90 10.18 12.40
C ASN A 114 -1.83 9.24 13.18
N MET A 115 -1.66 9.22 14.51
CA MET A 115 -2.45 8.33 15.36
C MET A 115 -3.93 8.72 15.34
N ASP A 116 -4.76 7.83 14.81
CA ASP A 116 -6.21 7.92 14.82
C ASP A 116 -6.79 6.72 15.60
N HIS A 117 -7.47 7.03 16.71
CA HIS A 117 -8.07 6.00 17.57
C HIS A 117 -9.22 5.27 16.89
N SER A 118 -9.91 5.90 15.92
CA SER A 118 -10.95 5.24 15.15
C SER A 118 -10.36 4.10 14.29
N VAL A 119 -9.18 4.33 13.70
CA VAL A 119 -8.44 3.31 12.93
C VAL A 119 -8.01 2.16 13.83
N LEU A 120 -7.50 2.48 15.04
CA LEU A 120 -7.13 1.47 16.04
C LEU A 120 -8.31 0.57 16.42
N VAL A 121 -9.47 1.16 16.72
CA VAL A 121 -10.70 0.42 17.05
C VAL A 121 -11.13 -0.47 15.88
N MET A 122 -11.06 0.04 14.64
CA MET A 122 -11.43 -0.73 13.45
C MET A 122 -10.47 -1.90 13.17
N ALA A 123 -9.17 -1.71 13.41
CA ALA A 123 -8.19 -2.78 13.30
C ALA A 123 -8.41 -3.87 14.37
N ALA A 124 -8.67 -3.47 15.62
CA ALA A 124 -9.00 -4.41 16.70
C ALA A 124 -10.27 -5.23 16.38
N ARG A 125 -11.31 -4.59 15.84
CA ARG A 125 -12.55 -5.29 15.42
C ARG A 125 -12.29 -6.32 14.32
N ARG A 126 -11.52 -5.95 13.28
CA ARG A 126 -11.14 -6.87 12.20
C ARG A 126 -10.39 -8.08 12.75
N ARG A 127 -9.41 -7.86 13.61
CA ARG A 127 -8.64 -8.93 14.26
C ARG A 127 -9.50 -9.86 15.11
N ALA A 128 -10.45 -9.31 15.87
CA ALA A 128 -11.38 -10.12 16.65
C ALA A 128 -12.30 -10.99 15.76
N ILE A 129 -12.67 -10.51 14.56
CA ILE A 129 -13.45 -11.28 13.60
C ILE A 129 -12.59 -12.39 12.98
N GLU A 130 -11.36 -12.08 12.57
CA GLU A 130 -10.40 -13.05 12.02
C GLU A 130 -10.11 -14.18 13.03
N ALA A 131 -9.82 -13.84 14.28
CA ALA A 131 -9.57 -14.81 15.35
C ALA A 131 -10.76 -15.75 15.62
N ARG A 132 -11.99 -15.28 15.39
CA ARG A 132 -13.21 -16.13 15.50
C ARG A 132 -13.43 -17.04 14.29
N ARG A 133 -12.78 -16.79 13.16
CA ARG A 133 -12.92 -17.54 11.92
C ARG A 133 -11.82 -18.60 11.73
N SER A 134 -10.70 -18.46 12.43
CA SER A 134 -9.66 -19.48 12.50
C SER A 134 -10.09 -20.59 13.48
N PRO A 135 -10.28 -21.85 13.02
CA PRO A 135 -10.64 -22.98 13.88
C PRO A 135 -9.54 -23.36 14.86
#